data_AF-A0A3Q3A5J3-F1
#
_entry.id   AF-A0A3Q3A5J3-F1
#
_cell.length_a   1.000
_cell.length_b   1.000
_cell.length_c   1.000
_cell.angle_alpha   90.00
_cell.angle_beta   90.00
_cell.angle_gamma   90.00
#
_symmetry.space_group_name_H-M   'P 1'
#
loop_
_entity.id
_entity.type
_entity.pdbx_description
1 polymer ?
#
loop_
_entity_poly.entity_id
_entity_poly.type
_entity_poly.pdbx_seq_one_letter_code
_entity_poly.pdbx_strand_id
1 'polypeptide(L)'
;MQVSFACTDHGLKAPRNGGEHSKQNTTSPNTTSHARARFRTVALIARSLGSFTHRYHHNLKESTAKLTGMKYRNLGKSGLRVSCLGLGKVNASRLCQVAEQLMTIAYESGVNLFDTAEVYSGGKRSSLVITTKLYWGGKCSFALTSFVFAEIVRAMTHVINQGMAMYWGTSRWSAMEIMEAYSVARQFNLIPPVCEQAEYHFFQREKVETQLPEIYHKIGVGVVSWSPLACGIITGKYENGIPESSRAAMKPYQWLREKITSEDGKKQQAKLKELTHIAEKLSCTLPQLAIAWCLRNEGVSSVLLGASNPSQLTENLGAIQVIPKITAGIASELDHILGNRPHSKRDYHH
;
A
#
# COMPACT_ATOMS: atom_id res chain seq x y z
N MET A 1 8.52 6.96 10.06
CA MET A 1 7.86 5.62 10.06
C MET A 1 8.57 4.74 9.02
N GLN A 2 8.82 3.47 9.31
CA GLN A 2 9.54 2.56 8.40
C GLN A 2 8.60 1.46 7.89
N VAL A 3 8.83 0.96 6.67
CA VAL A 3 8.04 -0.10 6.02
C VAL A 3 8.95 -1.30 5.80
N SER A 4 8.55 -2.49 6.24
CA SER A 4 9.24 -3.75 5.96
C SER A 4 8.41 -4.60 5.00
N PHE A 5 9.05 -5.18 4.00
CA PHE A 5 8.44 -6.07 3.01
C PHE A 5 8.77 -7.52 3.36
N ALA A 6 7.77 -8.31 3.69
CA ALA A 6 7.87 -9.76 3.75
C ALA A 6 7.34 -10.33 2.43
N CYS A 7 8.24 -10.93 1.63
CA CYS A 7 7.84 -11.77 0.50
C CYS A 7 8.13 -13.22 0.88
N THR A 8 7.18 -14.13 0.67
CA THR A 8 7.42 -15.55 0.94
C THR A 8 8.05 -16.22 -0.27
N ASP A 9 9.26 -16.75 -0.12
CA ASP A 9 10.11 -17.15 -1.25
C ASP A 9 9.77 -18.51 -1.89
N HIS A 10 10.10 -18.63 -3.18
CA HIS A 10 10.05 -19.84 -3.98
C HIS A 10 11.45 -20.49 -4.06
N GLY A 11 11.68 -21.46 -3.17
CA GLY A 11 12.55 -22.60 -3.48
C GLY A 11 14.03 -22.41 -3.25
N LEU A 12 14.47 -22.71 -2.03
CA LEU A 12 15.78 -23.30 -1.77
C LEU A 12 15.59 -24.48 -0.81
N LYS A 13 16.17 -25.64 -1.15
CA LYS A 13 16.11 -26.87 -0.35
C LYS A 13 16.87 -26.63 0.97
N ALA A 14 16.18 -26.75 2.10
CA ALA A 14 16.84 -26.84 3.40
C ALA A 14 17.28 -28.29 3.69
N PRO A 15 18.41 -28.52 4.41
CA PRO A 15 18.94 -29.86 4.65
C PRO A 15 18.13 -30.62 5.71
N ARG A 16 18.14 -31.95 5.61
CA ARG A 16 17.57 -32.88 6.60
C ARG A 16 18.54 -33.10 7.77
N ASN A 17 18.01 -33.05 8.99
CA ASN A 17 18.31 -33.86 10.18
C ASN A 17 17.45 -33.28 11.34
N GLY A 18 16.79 -34.01 12.25
CA GLY A 18 16.93 -35.38 12.74
C GLY A 18 17.18 -35.30 14.26
N GLY A 19 16.21 -35.72 15.09
CA GLY A 19 16.41 -35.91 16.55
C GLY A 19 15.25 -35.45 17.44
N GLU A 20 14.50 -36.40 17.99
CA GLU A 20 13.49 -36.24 19.05
C GLU A 20 14.14 -36.12 20.43
N HIS A 21 13.53 -35.37 21.37
CA HIS A 21 13.32 -35.81 22.76
C HIS A 21 12.26 -34.95 23.49
N SER A 22 11.55 -35.59 24.42
CA SER A 22 10.31 -35.16 25.05
C SER A 22 10.44 -34.86 26.56
N LYS A 23 9.55 -34.00 27.06
CA LYS A 23 8.80 -33.98 28.37
C LYS A 23 8.54 -32.52 28.82
N GLN A 24 7.28 -32.04 28.78
CA GLN A 24 6.27 -31.92 29.88
C GLN A 24 6.76 -31.05 31.06
N ASN A 25 6.02 -30.12 31.69
CA ASN A 25 4.64 -29.59 31.63
C ASN A 25 4.61 -28.37 32.59
N THR A 26 3.96 -27.25 32.27
CA THR A 26 3.29 -26.37 33.26
C THR A 26 2.19 -25.53 32.59
N THR A 27 1.05 -25.47 33.26
CA THR A 27 -0.28 -24.98 32.83
C THR A 27 -0.48 -23.48 33.08
N SER A 28 -1.00 -22.75 32.08
CA SER A 28 -1.71 -21.45 32.20
C SER A 28 -2.42 -21.06 30.88
N PRO A 29 -3.46 -20.19 30.88
CA PRO A 29 -4.69 -20.42 30.12
C PRO A 29 -4.70 -19.97 28.64
N ASN A 30 -4.94 -20.95 27.77
CA ASN A 30 -5.79 -21.04 26.56
C ASN A 30 -6.31 -19.80 25.77
N THR A 31 -5.59 -18.68 25.67
CA THR A 31 -5.89 -17.62 24.68
C THR A 31 -5.05 -17.72 23.40
N THR A 32 -3.87 -18.36 23.48
CA THR A 32 -2.93 -18.55 22.37
C THR A 32 -3.25 -19.75 21.46
N SER A 33 -4.09 -20.69 21.92
CA SER A 33 -4.41 -21.92 21.17
C SER A 33 -5.53 -21.70 20.12
N HIS A 34 -6.50 -20.84 20.40
CA HIS A 34 -7.58 -20.50 19.45
C HIS A 34 -7.09 -19.66 18.27
N ALA A 35 -6.13 -18.75 18.48
CA ALA A 35 -5.50 -18.01 17.38
C ALA A 35 -4.76 -18.96 16.43
N ARG A 36 -3.92 -19.87 16.97
CA ARG A 36 -3.22 -20.91 16.19
C ARG A 36 -4.17 -21.85 15.43
N ALA A 37 -5.32 -22.20 16.02
CA ALA A 37 -6.33 -23.03 15.38
C ALA A 37 -7.02 -22.32 14.19
N ARG A 38 -7.32 -21.02 14.32
CA ARG A 38 -7.91 -20.22 13.23
C ARG A 38 -6.93 -19.97 12.07
N PHE A 39 -5.63 -19.86 12.37
CA PHE A 39 -4.59 -19.79 11.33
C PHE A 39 -4.40 -21.09 10.56
N ARG A 40 -4.61 -22.26 11.22
CA ARG A 40 -4.68 -23.54 10.50
C ARG A 40 -5.83 -23.56 9.50
N THR A 41 -6.98 -22.97 9.82
CA THR A 41 -8.12 -22.89 8.91
C THR A 41 -7.85 -22.01 7.69
N VAL A 42 -7.23 -20.83 7.85
CA VAL A 42 -6.86 -19.96 6.72
C VAL A 42 -5.78 -20.63 5.83
N ALA A 43 -4.80 -21.30 6.44
CA ALA A 43 -3.82 -22.09 5.70
C ALA A 43 -4.43 -23.33 5.02
N LEU A 44 -5.48 -23.92 5.60
CA LEU A 44 -6.25 -25.01 5.02
C LEU A 44 -7.15 -24.55 3.87
N ILE A 45 -7.75 -23.36 3.95
CA ILE A 45 -8.53 -22.75 2.85
C ILE A 45 -7.59 -22.41 1.68
N ALA A 46 -6.42 -21.85 1.96
CA ALA A 46 -5.37 -21.64 0.95
C ALA A 46 -4.89 -22.98 0.32
N ARG A 47 -4.77 -24.07 1.11
CA ARG A 47 -4.48 -25.42 0.57
C ARG A 47 -5.63 -26.03 -0.22
N SER A 48 -6.89 -25.81 0.20
CA SER A 48 -8.09 -26.29 -0.49
C SER A 48 -8.22 -25.66 -1.88
N LEU A 49 -8.00 -24.35 -1.97
CA LEU A 49 -7.96 -23.59 -3.23
C LEU A 49 -6.74 -23.96 -4.10
N GLY A 50 -5.61 -24.34 -3.47
CA GLY A 50 -4.46 -24.91 -4.16
C GLY A 50 -4.72 -26.28 -4.80
N SER A 51 -5.67 -27.07 -4.29
CA SER A 51 -6.01 -28.38 -4.89
C SER A 51 -6.86 -28.23 -6.16
N PHE A 52 -7.61 -27.12 -6.29
CA PHE A 52 -8.42 -26.84 -7.48
C PHE A 52 -7.58 -26.42 -8.70
N THR A 53 -6.37 -25.89 -8.46
CA THR A 53 -5.48 -25.36 -9.51
C THR A 53 -4.48 -26.37 -10.07
N HIS A 54 -4.31 -27.54 -9.43
CA HIS A 54 -3.35 -28.56 -9.86
C HIS A 54 -3.76 -29.30 -11.15
N ARG A 55 -4.92 -28.99 -11.73
CA ARG A 55 -5.45 -29.65 -12.94
C ARG A 55 -5.06 -28.99 -14.26
N TYR A 56 -4.44 -27.81 -14.25
CA TYR A 56 -3.95 -27.16 -15.47
C TYR A 56 -2.59 -26.52 -15.26
N HIS A 57 -1.58 -26.99 -16.00
CA HIS A 57 -0.25 -26.39 -16.12
C HIS A 57 -0.33 -25.04 -16.88
N HIS A 58 -0.94 -24.03 -16.29
CA HIS A 58 -0.86 -22.65 -16.75
C HIS A 58 -0.22 -21.77 -15.67
N ASN A 59 0.73 -20.93 -16.06
CA ASN A 59 1.41 -20.00 -15.16
C ASN A 59 0.38 -19.04 -14.54
N LEU A 60 0.16 -19.13 -13.22
CA LEU A 60 -0.83 -18.34 -12.48
C LEU A 60 -0.72 -16.82 -12.77
N LYS A 61 0.50 -16.35 -13.05
CA LYS A 61 0.79 -14.94 -13.39
C LYS A 61 0.18 -14.51 -14.72
N GLU A 62 0.17 -15.39 -15.72
CA GLU A 62 -0.38 -15.09 -17.05
C GLU A 62 -1.90 -15.29 -17.07
N SER A 63 -2.42 -16.25 -16.30
CA SER A 63 -3.87 -16.47 -16.22
C SER A 63 -4.57 -15.34 -15.47
N THR A 64 -4.09 -14.92 -14.30
CA THR A 64 -4.79 -13.91 -13.49
C THR A 64 -4.73 -12.53 -14.13
N ALA A 65 -3.58 -12.10 -14.66
CA ALA A 65 -3.46 -10.82 -15.35
C ALA A 65 -4.33 -10.74 -16.62
N LYS A 66 -4.42 -11.85 -17.38
CA LYS A 66 -5.25 -11.93 -18.60
C LYS A 66 -6.75 -11.94 -18.27
N LEU A 67 -7.14 -12.52 -17.13
CA LEU A 67 -8.54 -12.59 -16.69
C LEU A 67 -9.02 -11.30 -15.99
N THR A 68 -8.18 -10.65 -15.18
CA THR A 68 -8.60 -9.50 -14.35
C THR A 68 -8.17 -8.14 -14.91
N GLY A 69 -7.22 -8.10 -15.85
CA GLY A 69 -6.60 -6.86 -16.34
C GLY A 69 -5.63 -6.21 -15.36
N MET A 70 -5.33 -6.85 -14.22
CA MET A 70 -4.39 -6.34 -13.22
C MET A 70 -2.98 -6.19 -13.79
N LYS A 71 -2.42 -4.99 -13.69
CA LYS A 71 -1.04 -4.70 -14.14
C LYS A 71 -0.06 -4.90 -12.99
N TYR A 72 1.04 -5.59 -13.25
CA TYR A 72 2.13 -5.76 -12.28
C TYR A 72 3.34 -4.94 -12.69
N ARG A 73 3.94 -4.20 -11.74
CA ARG A 73 5.09 -3.33 -11.96
C ARG A 73 6.21 -3.70 -10.99
N ASN A 74 7.45 -3.34 -11.31
CA ASN A 74 8.54 -3.40 -10.34
C ASN A 74 8.30 -2.34 -9.24
N LEU A 75 8.63 -2.69 -8.00
CA LEU A 75 8.71 -1.74 -6.91
C LEU A 75 10.04 -0.99 -7.00
N GLY A 76 10.00 0.20 -7.57
CA GLY A 76 11.23 0.94 -7.88
C GLY A 76 12.08 0.21 -8.92
N LYS A 77 13.40 0.22 -8.72
CA LYS A 77 14.36 -0.59 -9.50
C LYS A 77 14.65 -1.95 -8.87
N SER A 78 13.92 -2.35 -7.82
CA SER A 78 14.06 -3.68 -7.21
C SER A 78 13.49 -4.77 -8.13
N GLY A 79 13.85 -6.03 -7.86
CA GLY A 79 13.26 -7.20 -8.53
C GLY A 79 11.85 -7.55 -8.05
N LEU A 80 11.33 -6.89 -7.01
CA LEU A 80 10.02 -7.18 -6.44
C LEU A 80 8.89 -6.67 -7.36
N ARG A 81 7.99 -7.57 -7.79
CA ARG A 81 6.81 -7.20 -8.59
C ARG A 81 5.55 -7.08 -7.73
N VAL A 82 4.89 -5.94 -7.82
CA VAL A 82 3.64 -5.63 -7.12
C VAL A 82 2.52 -5.35 -8.12
N SER A 83 1.29 -5.70 -7.77
CA SER A 83 0.09 -5.24 -8.47
C SER A 83 0.01 -3.72 -8.39
N CYS A 84 -0.49 -3.05 -9.44
CA CYS A 84 -0.62 -1.60 -9.43
C CYS A 84 -1.64 -1.09 -8.40
N LEU A 85 -2.57 -1.95 -7.97
CA LEU A 85 -3.41 -1.72 -6.81
C LEU A 85 -3.01 -2.65 -5.68
N GLY A 86 -2.93 -2.11 -4.46
CA GLY A 86 -2.75 -2.88 -3.23
C GLY A 86 -3.90 -2.63 -2.25
N LEU A 87 -4.05 -3.47 -1.23
CA LEU A 87 -5.04 -3.30 -0.18
C LEU A 87 -4.35 -2.90 1.13
N GLY A 88 -4.65 -1.71 1.66
CA GLY A 88 -4.09 -1.20 2.91
C GLY A 88 -5.07 -1.26 4.09
N LYS A 89 -4.50 -1.22 5.31
CA LYS A 89 -5.23 -1.30 6.59
C LYS A 89 -6.13 -2.54 6.69
N VAL A 90 -5.56 -3.72 6.44
CA VAL A 90 -6.15 -4.97 6.90
C VAL A 90 -6.05 -4.98 8.43
N ASN A 91 -7.00 -4.33 9.12
CA ASN A 91 -7.03 -4.30 10.59
C ASN A 91 -7.30 -5.71 11.13
N ALA A 92 -6.24 -6.44 11.47
CA ALA A 92 -6.27 -7.76 12.09
C ALA A 92 -6.97 -7.78 13.47
N SER A 93 -7.09 -6.63 14.13
CA SER A 93 -7.80 -6.50 15.42
C SER A 93 -9.30 -6.69 15.32
N ARG A 94 -9.85 -6.63 14.09
CA ARG A 94 -11.19 -7.08 13.75
C ARG A 94 -11.06 -8.21 12.72
N LEU A 95 -10.88 -9.44 13.21
CA LEU A 95 -11.26 -10.67 12.51
C LEU A 95 -12.79 -10.68 12.25
N CYS A 96 -13.29 -9.68 11.55
CA CYS A 96 -14.65 -9.60 11.05
C CYS A 96 -14.66 -10.29 9.69
N GLN A 97 -15.70 -11.05 9.39
CA GLN A 97 -15.96 -11.67 8.08
C GLN A 97 -15.72 -10.71 6.91
N VAL A 98 -15.94 -9.41 7.12
CA VAL A 98 -15.67 -8.33 6.16
C VAL A 98 -14.18 -8.25 5.76
N ALA A 99 -13.23 -8.39 6.70
CA ALA A 99 -11.81 -8.30 6.38
C ALA A 99 -11.36 -9.48 5.50
N GLU A 100 -11.85 -10.68 5.80
CA GLU A 100 -11.62 -11.88 4.97
C GLU A 100 -12.21 -11.69 3.57
N GLN A 101 -13.47 -11.24 3.47
CA GLN A 101 -14.11 -10.95 2.18
C GLN A 101 -13.32 -9.92 1.35
N LEU A 102 -12.84 -8.83 1.98
CA LEU A 102 -12.04 -7.83 1.29
C LEU A 102 -10.72 -8.40 0.77
N MET A 103 -10.03 -9.22 1.57
CA MET A 103 -8.80 -9.89 1.14
C MET A 103 -9.05 -10.87 0.00
N THR A 104 -10.13 -11.66 0.08
CA THR A 104 -10.51 -12.62 -0.97
C THR A 104 -10.81 -11.90 -2.28
N ILE A 105 -11.66 -10.87 -2.27
CA ILE A 105 -11.99 -10.08 -3.46
C ILE A 105 -10.73 -9.46 -4.07
N ALA A 106 -9.86 -8.88 -3.24
CA ALA A 106 -8.61 -8.29 -3.72
C ALA A 106 -7.71 -9.36 -4.39
N TYR A 107 -7.50 -10.49 -3.72
CA TYR A 107 -6.66 -11.57 -4.22
C TYR A 107 -7.20 -12.19 -5.52
N GLU A 108 -8.50 -12.49 -5.57
CA GLU A 108 -9.17 -13.00 -6.77
C GLU A 108 -9.12 -12.01 -7.94
N SER A 109 -9.09 -10.71 -7.64
CA SER A 109 -8.90 -9.64 -8.63
C SER A 109 -7.44 -9.45 -9.06
N GLY A 110 -6.50 -10.23 -8.52
CA GLY A 110 -5.07 -10.19 -8.85
C GLY A 110 -4.23 -9.27 -7.97
N VAL A 111 -4.78 -8.68 -6.90
CA VAL A 111 -3.97 -7.91 -5.94
C VAL A 111 -3.02 -8.85 -5.21
N ASN A 112 -1.72 -8.54 -5.25
CA ASN A 112 -0.71 -9.27 -4.49
C ASN A 112 -0.09 -8.44 -3.35
N LEU A 113 -0.29 -7.12 -3.33
CA LEU A 113 0.24 -6.22 -2.31
C LEU A 113 -0.80 -5.97 -1.20
N PHE A 114 -0.47 -6.40 0.02
CA PHE A 114 -1.30 -6.22 1.21
C PHE A 114 -0.51 -5.50 2.31
N ASP A 115 -1.02 -4.35 2.74
CA ASP A 115 -0.35 -3.49 3.71
C ASP A 115 -1.09 -3.47 5.06
N THR A 116 -0.33 -3.73 6.12
CA THR A 116 -0.77 -3.72 7.52
C THR A 116 0.14 -2.83 8.38
N ALA A 117 -0.27 -2.58 9.62
CA ALA A 117 0.55 -1.96 10.64
C ALA A 117 0.37 -2.77 11.93
N GLU A 118 1.45 -3.45 12.33
CA GLU A 118 1.57 -4.36 13.48
C GLU A 118 0.63 -5.58 13.48
N VAL A 119 1.23 -6.75 13.76
CA VAL A 119 0.71 -8.13 13.66
C VAL A 119 0.63 -8.69 12.24
N TYR A 120 1.67 -9.44 11.86
CA TYR A 120 1.59 -10.84 11.39
C TYR A 120 3.03 -11.35 11.25
N SER A 121 3.46 -12.26 12.13
CA SER A 121 4.71 -13.01 11.97
C SER A 121 4.38 -14.50 11.94
N GLY A 122 4.61 -15.10 10.77
CA GLY A 122 4.52 -16.55 10.57
C GLY A 122 3.55 -16.97 9.47
N GLY A 123 4.00 -16.89 8.21
CA GLY A 123 3.33 -17.50 7.07
C GLY A 123 4.34 -18.23 6.19
N LYS A 124 4.12 -19.53 5.94
CA LYS A 124 4.87 -20.32 4.95
C LYS A 124 4.27 -20.08 3.55
N ARG A 125 5.15 -19.84 2.56
CA ARG A 125 4.98 -19.92 1.09
C ARG A 125 3.61 -19.53 0.50
N SER A 126 3.51 -18.36 -0.15
CA SER A 126 2.51 -18.03 -1.17
C SER A 126 2.87 -16.83 -2.07
N SER A 127 2.06 -16.53 -3.08
CA SER A 127 2.18 -15.49 -4.12
C SER A 127 1.98 -14.04 -3.64
N LEU A 128 2.14 -13.78 -2.34
CA LEU A 128 1.77 -12.52 -1.68
C LEU A 128 2.98 -11.64 -1.36
N VAL A 129 2.76 -10.33 -1.38
CA VAL A 129 3.66 -9.28 -0.87
C VAL A 129 2.98 -8.64 0.33
N ILE A 130 3.52 -8.89 1.52
CA ILE A 130 2.97 -8.35 2.77
C ILE A 130 3.88 -7.24 3.27
N THR A 131 3.33 -6.07 3.54
CA THR A 131 4.07 -4.96 4.13
C THR A 131 3.57 -4.64 5.52
N THR A 132 4.49 -4.37 6.44
CA THR A 132 4.19 -3.91 7.80
C THR A 132 4.99 -2.65 8.13
N LYS A 133 4.44 -1.78 8.98
CA LYS A 133 5.10 -0.54 9.40
C LYS A 133 5.53 -0.60 10.85
N LEU A 134 6.78 -0.23 11.13
CA LEU A 134 7.36 -0.17 12.47
C LEU A 134 7.52 1.31 12.89
N TYR A 135 6.95 1.69 14.04
CA TYR A 135 7.24 2.95 14.73
C TYR A 135 6.65 3.01 16.14
N TRP A 136 5.37 2.65 16.33
CA TRP A 136 4.63 2.91 17.57
C TRP A 136 4.66 1.73 18.55
N GLY A 137 5.86 1.24 18.87
CA GLY A 137 6.07 0.21 19.91
C GLY A 137 6.23 0.78 21.34
N GLY A 138 6.25 2.10 21.51
CA GLY A 138 6.43 2.78 22.80
C GLY A 138 6.53 4.31 22.68
N LYS A 139 6.32 5.02 23.79
CA LYS A 139 6.41 6.49 23.87
C LYS A 139 7.87 6.95 23.96
N CYS A 140 8.60 6.97 22.86
CA CYS A 140 9.88 7.69 22.78
C CYS A 140 9.91 8.61 21.56
N SER A 141 9.99 9.91 21.81
CA SER A 141 10.22 10.94 20.80
C SER A 141 11.72 11.03 20.54
N PHE A 142 12.20 10.54 19.40
CA PHE A 142 13.59 10.74 18.98
C PHE A 142 13.65 11.88 17.97
N ALA A 143 14.46 12.90 18.26
CA ALA A 143 14.94 13.84 17.25
C ALA A 143 15.97 13.11 16.38
N LEU A 144 15.75 13.08 15.06
CA LEU A 144 16.62 12.38 14.11
C LEU A 144 17.92 13.17 13.92
N THR A 145 19.04 12.64 14.41
CA THR A 145 20.40 13.08 14.07
C THR A 145 21.04 12.04 13.15
N SER A 146 22.15 12.37 12.45
CA SER A 146 22.79 11.45 11.50
C SER A 146 23.24 10.11 12.09
N PHE A 147 23.51 10.06 13.40
CA PHE A 147 23.78 8.80 14.12
C PHE A 147 22.56 7.85 14.13
N VAL A 148 21.35 8.42 14.14
CA VAL A 148 20.08 7.67 14.12
C VAL A 148 19.84 7.00 12.77
N PHE A 149 20.22 7.63 11.65
CA PHE A 149 20.08 7.00 10.33
C PHE A 149 21.00 5.79 10.18
N ALA A 150 22.24 5.87 10.68
CA ALA A 150 23.16 4.73 10.69
C ALA A 150 22.59 3.53 11.45
N GLU A 151 22.03 3.77 12.64
CA GLU A 151 21.40 2.72 13.44
C GLU A 151 20.17 2.12 12.75
N ILE A 152 19.28 2.96 12.20
CA ILE A 152 18.10 2.53 11.45
C ILE A 152 18.48 1.62 10.28
N VAL A 153 19.43 2.04 9.44
CA VAL A 153 19.82 1.28 8.25
C VAL A 153 20.50 -0.03 8.63
N ARG A 154 21.31 -0.04 9.71
CA ARG A 154 21.91 -1.26 10.25
C ARG A 154 20.85 -2.22 10.80
N ALA A 155 19.87 -1.72 11.55
CA ALA A 155 18.78 -2.53 12.09
C ALA A 155 17.94 -3.14 10.95
N MET A 156 17.59 -2.36 9.93
CA MET A 156 16.86 -2.85 8.76
C MET A 156 17.65 -3.87 7.95
N THR A 157 18.95 -3.64 7.78
CA THR A 157 19.85 -4.61 7.14
C THR A 157 19.95 -5.90 7.95
N HIS A 158 20.02 -5.79 9.27
CA HIS A 158 20.06 -6.95 10.17
C HIS A 158 18.81 -7.82 10.03
N VAL A 159 17.60 -7.24 10.11
CA VAL A 159 16.36 -8.03 10.00
C VAL A 159 16.21 -8.67 8.61
N ILE A 160 16.75 -8.06 7.56
CA ILE A 160 16.80 -8.69 6.23
C ILE A 160 17.78 -9.87 6.20
N ASN A 161 18.99 -9.68 6.74
CA ASN A 161 19.99 -10.74 6.79
C ASN A 161 19.57 -11.92 7.69
N GLN A 162 18.73 -11.68 8.70
CA GLN A 162 18.10 -12.72 9.52
C GLN A 162 16.90 -13.40 8.83
N GLY A 163 16.54 -13.00 7.62
CA GLY A 163 15.40 -13.54 6.88
C GLY A 163 14.03 -13.16 7.46
N MET A 164 13.97 -12.13 8.32
CA MET A 164 12.71 -11.63 8.91
C MET A 164 11.97 -10.71 7.94
N ALA A 165 12.69 -10.06 7.01
CA ALA A 165 12.16 -9.28 5.91
C ALA A 165 12.97 -9.56 4.65
N MET A 166 12.39 -9.30 3.48
CA MET A 166 13.09 -9.39 2.18
C MET A 166 13.63 -8.04 1.73
N TYR A 167 12.87 -6.98 1.98
CA TYR A 167 13.24 -5.60 1.68
C TYR A 167 12.76 -4.67 2.78
N TRP A 168 13.27 -3.44 2.77
CA TRP A 168 12.75 -2.37 3.60
C TRP A 168 12.52 -1.10 2.76
N GLY A 169 11.73 -0.20 3.29
CA GLY A 169 11.38 1.08 2.69
C GLY A 169 11.02 2.11 3.76
N THR A 170 10.75 3.31 3.30
CA THR A 170 10.43 4.46 4.15
C THR A 170 8.95 4.82 4.05
N SER A 171 8.43 5.56 5.02
CA SER A 171 7.11 6.18 4.92
C SER A 171 7.06 7.51 5.65
N ARG A 172 6.61 8.54 4.91
CA ARG A 172 6.59 9.94 5.34
C ARG A 172 7.98 10.56 5.55
N TRP A 173 9.00 10.01 4.90
CA TRP A 173 10.35 10.57 4.93
C TRP A 173 10.50 11.62 3.82
N SER A 174 11.20 12.71 4.08
CA SER A 174 11.59 13.68 3.06
C SER A 174 12.57 13.07 2.05
N ALA A 175 12.71 13.68 0.88
CA ALA A 175 13.69 13.26 -0.11
C ALA A 175 15.14 13.27 0.44
N MET A 176 15.44 14.22 1.34
CA MET A 176 16.72 14.34 2.01
C MET A 176 16.99 13.14 2.93
N GLU A 177 16.03 12.78 3.78
CA GLU A 177 16.17 11.65 4.71
C GLU A 177 16.31 10.31 3.96
N ILE A 178 15.60 10.14 2.84
CA ILE A 178 15.74 8.95 1.98
C ILE A 178 17.16 8.88 1.38
N MET A 179 17.69 10.02 0.93
CA MET A 179 19.05 10.10 0.38
C MET A 179 20.12 9.88 1.48
N GLU A 180 19.89 10.35 2.70
CA GLU A 180 20.77 10.10 3.84
C GLU A 180 20.81 8.60 4.18
N ALA A 181 19.66 7.93 4.25
CA ALA A 181 19.60 6.48 4.42
C ALA A 181 20.34 5.72 3.30
N TYR A 182 20.21 6.17 2.05
CA TYR A 182 20.96 5.61 0.93
C TYR A 182 22.46 5.83 1.07
N SER A 183 22.88 7.04 1.45
CA SER A 183 24.29 7.40 1.65
C SER A 183 24.94 6.52 2.72
N VAL A 184 24.27 6.39 3.88
CA VAL A 184 24.66 5.47 4.96
C VAL A 184 24.79 4.03 4.44
N ALA A 185 23.81 3.56 3.67
CA ALA A 185 23.84 2.21 3.13
C ALA A 185 25.05 1.98 2.22
N ARG A 186 25.39 2.97 1.38
CA ARG A 186 26.57 2.89 0.50
C ARG A 186 27.88 2.98 1.29
N GLN A 187 27.98 3.88 2.25
CA GLN A 187 29.19 4.07 3.06
C GLN A 187 29.56 2.84 3.87
N PHE A 188 28.56 2.12 4.41
CA PHE A 188 28.78 0.99 5.31
C PHE A 188 28.47 -0.37 4.69
N ASN A 189 28.29 -0.43 3.36
CA ASN A 189 27.92 -1.65 2.63
C ASN A 189 26.69 -2.37 3.21
N LEU A 190 25.63 -1.60 3.47
CA LEU A 190 24.35 -2.05 4.00
C LEU A 190 23.28 -2.05 2.89
N ILE A 191 22.09 -2.52 3.21
CA ILE A 191 20.98 -2.65 2.24
C ILE A 191 20.21 -1.32 2.21
N PRO A 192 20.06 -0.65 1.04
CA PRO A 192 19.30 0.60 0.92
C PRO A 192 17.78 0.35 0.87
N PRO A 193 16.94 1.38 1.15
CA PRO A 193 15.49 1.24 1.03
C PRO A 193 15.08 1.09 -0.45
N VAL A 194 14.02 0.32 -0.73
CA VAL A 194 13.55 0.09 -2.12
C VAL A 194 12.33 0.92 -2.49
N CYS A 195 11.62 1.50 -1.52
CA CYS A 195 10.46 2.34 -1.78
C CYS A 195 10.23 3.39 -0.71
N GLU A 196 9.41 4.39 -1.06
CA GLU A 196 8.75 5.32 -0.15
C GLU A 196 7.22 5.11 -0.22
N GLN A 197 6.57 4.95 0.95
CA GLN A 197 5.12 5.01 1.07
C GLN A 197 4.65 6.45 1.34
N ALA A 198 4.16 7.14 0.31
CA ALA A 198 3.78 8.57 0.35
C ALA A 198 2.28 8.83 0.09
N GLU A 199 1.73 9.89 0.66
CA GLU A 199 0.37 10.34 0.37
C GLU A 199 0.29 10.85 -1.07
N TYR A 200 -0.69 10.39 -1.84
CA TYR A 200 -0.91 10.89 -3.19
C TYR A 200 -2.38 10.81 -3.58
N HIS A 201 -2.93 11.95 -3.96
CA HIS A 201 -4.29 12.11 -4.44
C HIS A 201 -4.45 13.51 -5.05
N PHE A 202 -5.62 13.83 -5.62
CA PHE A 202 -5.91 15.12 -6.24
C PHE A 202 -5.42 16.35 -5.45
N PHE A 203 -5.63 16.35 -4.13
CA PHE A 203 -5.25 17.48 -3.26
C PHE A 203 -3.89 17.36 -2.56
N GLN A 204 -3.09 16.34 -2.87
CA GLN A 204 -1.74 16.13 -2.31
C GLN A 204 -0.84 15.52 -3.39
N ARG A 205 -0.06 16.38 -4.05
CA ARG A 205 0.63 16.05 -5.31
C ARG A 205 2.13 16.20 -5.24
N GLU A 206 2.58 17.27 -4.58
CA GLU A 206 3.93 17.81 -4.65
C GLU A 206 5.02 16.75 -4.49
N LYS A 207 5.08 16.06 -3.36
CA LYS A 207 6.13 15.06 -3.08
C LYS A 207 6.25 13.99 -4.18
N VAL A 208 5.11 13.42 -4.61
CA VAL A 208 5.10 12.31 -5.56
C VAL A 208 5.38 12.76 -6.99
N GLU A 209 4.95 13.96 -7.36
CA GLU A 209 5.13 14.48 -8.73
C GLU A 209 6.46 15.24 -8.93
N THR A 210 7.07 15.81 -7.89
CA THR A 210 8.30 16.61 -8.03
C THR A 210 9.54 15.99 -7.40
N GLN A 211 9.43 15.39 -6.20
CA GLN A 211 10.59 14.92 -5.45
C GLN A 211 10.91 13.45 -5.75
N LEU A 212 9.90 12.58 -5.68
CA LEU A 212 10.10 11.13 -5.84
C LEU A 212 10.57 10.68 -7.23
N PRO A 213 10.25 11.35 -8.36
CA PRO A 213 10.82 10.99 -9.65
C PRO A 213 12.35 11.14 -9.67
N GLU A 214 12.88 12.22 -9.08
CA GLU A 214 14.33 12.43 -8.99
C GLU A 214 15.00 11.35 -8.13
N ILE A 215 14.37 10.99 -7.00
CA ILE A 215 14.81 9.91 -6.12
C ILE A 215 14.81 8.55 -6.85
N TYR A 216 13.78 8.26 -7.64
CA TYR A 216 13.73 7.05 -8.47
C TYR A 216 14.88 7.00 -9.49
N HIS A 217 15.13 8.10 -10.20
CA HIS A 217 16.20 8.14 -11.21
C HIS A 217 17.59 7.97 -10.58
N LYS A 218 17.87 8.68 -9.48
CA LYS A 218 19.18 8.67 -8.80
C LYS A 218 19.47 7.36 -8.08
N ILE A 219 18.53 6.86 -7.28
CA ILE A 219 18.79 5.74 -6.35
C ILE A 219 17.84 4.55 -6.49
N GLY A 220 16.86 4.64 -7.38
CA GLY A 220 15.99 3.50 -7.72
C GLY A 220 14.85 3.21 -6.75
N VAL A 221 14.57 4.13 -5.82
CA VAL A 221 13.48 4.00 -4.84
C VAL A 221 12.14 4.20 -5.54
N GLY A 222 11.24 3.21 -5.41
CA GLY A 222 9.88 3.25 -5.96
C GLY A 222 8.86 3.96 -5.07
N VAL A 223 7.64 4.11 -5.56
CA VAL A 223 6.55 4.75 -4.82
C VAL A 223 5.38 3.80 -4.64
N VAL A 224 4.95 3.63 -3.39
CA VAL A 224 3.67 3.01 -3.06
C VAL A 224 2.80 4.10 -2.44
N SER A 225 1.82 4.61 -3.18
CA SER A 225 1.02 5.70 -2.65
C SER A 225 -0.08 5.23 -1.71
N TRP A 226 -0.54 6.11 -0.82
CA TRP A 226 -1.65 5.84 0.09
C TRP A 226 -2.66 7.00 0.15
N SER A 227 -3.85 6.69 0.68
CA SER A 227 -5.01 7.59 0.72
C SER A 227 -5.41 8.18 -0.63
N PRO A 228 -5.56 7.38 -1.72
CA PRO A 228 -5.92 7.92 -3.04
C PRO A 228 -7.26 8.68 -3.05
N LEU A 229 -8.13 8.40 -2.08
CA LEU A 229 -9.43 9.05 -1.91
C LEU A 229 -9.45 10.08 -0.77
N ALA A 230 -8.28 10.49 -0.26
CA ALA A 230 -8.12 11.43 0.86
C ALA A 230 -9.03 11.09 2.06
N CYS A 231 -8.91 9.88 2.59
CA CYS A 231 -9.78 9.34 3.64
C CYS A 231 -11.29 9.29 3.32
N GLY A 232 -11.65 9.34 2.04
CA GLY A 232 -13.02 9.33 1.55
C GLY A 232 -13.53 10.70 1.12
N ILE A 233 -12.75 11.78 1.27
CA ILE A 233 -13.13 13.13 0.85
C ILE A 233 -13.47 13.16 -0.64
N ILE A 234 -12.67 12.49 -1.46
CA ILE A 234 -12.79 12.50 -2.93
C ILE A 234 -14.01 11.71 -3.43
N THR A 235 -14.71 10.96 -2.57
CA THR A 235 -15.92 10.24 -3.01
C THR A 235 -17.15 11.13 -3.13
N GLY A 236 -17.06 12.43 -2.85
CA GLY A 236 -18.18 13.38 -2.88
C GLY A 236 -19.21 13.24 -1.75
N LYS A 237 -19.09 12.21 -0.90
CA LYS A 237 -20.07 11.89 0.16
C LYS A 237 -20.21 12.95 1.25
N TYR A 238 -19.38 13.97 1.25
CA TYR A 238 -19.36 15.05 2.24
C TYR A 238 -19.95 16.36 1.71
N GLU A 239 -20.49 16.39 0.48
CA GLU A 239 -21.11 17.58 -0.11
C GLU A 239 -22.20 18.17 0.79
N ASN A 240 -23.03 17.31 1.39
CA ASN A 240 -24.18 17.69 2.22
C ASN A 240 -23.95 17.47 3.73
N GLY A 241 -22.70 17.57 4.19
CA GLY A 241 -22.33 17.37 5.60
C GLY A 241 -21.66 16.03 5.87
N ILE A 242 -21.58 15.62 7.14
CA ILE A 242 -20.85 14.41 7.57
C ILE A 242 -21.83 13.24 7.77
N PRO A 243 -21.82 12.20 6.91
CA PRO A 243 -22.65 11.03 7.13
C PRO A 243 -22.24 10.25 8.39
N GLU A 244 -23.20 9.73 9.15
CA GLU A 244 -22.97 9.04 10.43
C GLU A 244 -22.11 7.78 10.30
N SER A 245 -22.27 7.04 9.20
CA SER A 245 -21.49 5.82 8.91
C SER A 245 -20.10 6.10 8.34
N SER A 246 -19.74 7.38 8.14
CA SER A 246 -18.49 7.78 7.52
C SER A 246 -17.31 7.77 8.49
N ARG A 247 -16.08 7.73 7.95
CA ARG A 247 -14.86 7.80 8.74
C ARG A 247 -14.78 9.07 9.60
N ALA A 248 -15.27 10.20 9.08
CA ALA A 248 -15.23 11.50 9.74
C ALA A 248 -16.21 11.62 10.94
N ALA A 249 -17.20 10.72 11.05
CA ALA A 249 -18.10 10.67 12.19
C ALA A 249 -17.51 9.91 13.40
N MET A 250 -16.43 9.16 13.21
CA MET A 250 -15.81 8.36 14.28
C MET A 250 -14.96 9.24 15.22
N LYS A 251 -15.08 9.04 16.54
CA LYS A 251 -14.37 9.84 17.57
C LYS A 251 -12.87 10.05 17.31
N PRO A 252 -12.07 9.04 16.92
CA PRO A 252 -10.63 9.23 16.68
C PRO A 252 -10.28 10.10 15.46
N TYR A 253 -11.27 10.48 14.65
CA TYR A 253 -11.11 11.19 13.38
C TYR A 253 -11.68 12.61 13.41
N GLN A 254 -11.74 13.24 14.59
CA GLN A 254 -12.19 14.63 14.72
C GLN A 254 -11.39 15.60 13.82
N TRP A 255 -10.08 15.41 13.70
CA TRP A 255 -9.21 16.15 12.77
C TRP A 255 -9.68 16.07 11.30
N LEU A 256 -10.26 14.94 10.88
CA LEU A 256 -10.78 14.76 9.52
C LEU A 256 -12.07 15.54 9.33
N ARG A 257 -12.94 15.54 10.35
CA ARG A 257 -14.16 16.36 10.36
C ARG A 257 -13.81 17.84 10.24
N GLU A 258 -12.88 18.33 11.06
CA GLU A 258 -12.40 19.72 11.02
C GLU A 258 -11.82 20.09 9.64
N LYS A 259 -11.01 19.19 9.05
CA LYS A 259 -10.49 19.36 7.69
C LYS A 259 -11.60 19.47 6.64
N ILE A 260 -12.63 18.63 6.71
CA ILE A 260 -13.76 18.65 5.76
C ILE A 260 -14.59 19.93 5.91
N THR A 261 -14.85 20.37 7.14
CA THR A 261 -15.68 21.56 7.41
C THR A 261 -14.94 22.88 7.24
N SER A 262 -13.62 22.85 7.10
CA SER A 262 -12.80 24.04 6.83
C SER A 262 -13.12 24.70 5.49
N GLU A 263 -12.74 25.96 5.32
CA GLU A 263 -12.88 26.68 4.05
C GLU A 263 -12.17 25.98 2.89
N ASP A 264 -10.98 25.42 3.13
CA ASP A 264 -10.26 24.64 2.12
C ASP A 264 -10.97 23.32 1.80
N GLY A 265 -11.57 22.67 2.80
CA GLY A 265 -12.42 21.49 2.61
C GLY A 265 -13.62 21.77 1.71
N LYS A 266 -14.30 22.91 1.91
CA LYS A 266 -15.42 23.35 1.06
C LYS A 266 -14.96 23.64 -0.38
N LYS A 267 -13.82 24.32 -0.56
CA LYS A 267 -13.21 24.53 -1.89
C LYS A 267 -12.89 23.21 -2.59
N GLN A 268 -12.40 22.22 -1.85
CA GLN A 268 -12.18 20.88 -2.39
C GLN A 268 -13.49 20.23 -2.83
N GLN A 269 -14.57 20.32 -2.05
CA GLN A 269 -15.88 19.78 -2.45
C GLN A 269 -16.43 20.44 -3.72
N ALA A 270 -16.27 21.76 -3.88
CA ALA A 270 -16.67 22.46 -5.11
C ALA A 270 -15.94 21.90 -6.34
N LYS A 271 -14.62 21.69 -6.24
CA LYS A 271 -13.82 21.06 -7.31
C LYS A 271 -14.26 19.62 -7.59
N LEU A 272 -14.61 18.85 -6.55
CA LEU A 272 -15.11 17.48 -6.74
C LEU A 272 -16.41 17.45 -7.55
N LYS A 273 -17.29 18.46 -7.42
CA LYS A 273 -18.50 18.58 -8.22
C LYS A 273 -18.20 18.74 -9.71
N GLU A 274 -17.22 19.57 -10.05
CA GLU A 274 -16.75 19.72 -11.43
C GLU A 274 -16.11 18.41 -11.95
N LEU A 275 -15.28 17.76 -11.13
CA LEU A 275 -14.64 16.48 -11.47
C LEU A 275 -15.66 15.33 -11.69
N THR A 276 -16.82 15.37 -11.04
CA THR A 276 -17.91 14.41 -11.27
C THR A 276 -18.39 14.43 -12.72
N HIS A 277 -18.45 15.60 -13.37
CA HIS A 277 -18.87 15.71 -14.77
C HIS A 277 -17.89 14.99 -15.71
N ILE A 278 -16.58 15.04 -15.40
CA ILE A 278 -15.56 14.27 -16.12
C ILE A 278 -15.74 12.77 -15.87
N ALA A 279 -16.01 12.37 -14.62
CA ALA A 279 -16.24 10.96 -14.28
C ALA A 279 -17.44 10.38 -15.07
N GLU A 280 -18.54 11.13 -15.15
CA GLU A 280 -19.73 10.80 -15.95
C GLU A 280 -19.41 10.66 -17.44
N LYS A 281 -18.67 11.63 -18.01
CA LYS A 281 -18.21 11.60 -19.42
C LYS A 281 -17.38 10.35 -19.73
N LEU A 282 -16.61 9.85 -18.76
CA LEU A 282 -15.81 8.63 -18.90
C LEU A 282 -16.56 7.34 -18.52
N SER A 283 -17.82 7.47 -18.11
CA SER A 283 -18.68 6.39 -17.60
C SER A 283 -18.00 5.64 -16.45
N CYS A 284 -17.54 6.37 -15.45
CA CYS A 284 -16.92 5.84 -14.25
C CYS A 284 -17.33 6.64 -13.01
N THR A 285 -17.07 6.10 -11.82
CA THR A 285 -17.32 6.84 -10.57
C THR A 285 -16.16 7.80 -10.26
N LEU A 286 -16.43 8.85 -9.48
CA LEU A 286 -15.38 9.77 -9.03
C LEU A 286 -14.24 9.06 -8.25
N PRO A 287 -14.51 8.07 -7.38
CA PRO A 287 -13.46 7.22 -6.80
C PRO A 287 -12.60 6.49 -7.84
N GLN A 288 -13.22 5.89 -8.87
CA GLN A 288 -12.49 5.22 -9.94
C GLN A 288 -11.60 6.18 -10.72
N LEU A 289 -12.11 7.37 -11.05
CA LEU A 289 -11.35 8.43 -11.72
C LEU A 289 -10.13 8.86 -10.89
N ALA A 290 -10.31 9.08 -9.59
CA ALA A 290 -9.24 9.50 -8.69
C ALA A 290 -8.13 8.45 -8.54
N ILE A 291 -8.50 7.18 -8.39
CA ILE A 291 -7.54 6.06 -8.30
C ILE A 291 -6.81 5.88 -9.64
N ALA A 292 -7.53 5.93 -10.76
CA ALA A 292 -6.93 5.82 -12.09
C ALA A 292 -5.98 6.99 -12.38
N TRP A 293 -6.33 8.21 -11.95
CA TRP A 293 -5.46 9.37 -12.05
C TRP A 293 -4.16 9.19 -11.24
N CYS A 294 -4.23 8.59 -10.05
CA CYS A 294 -3.02 8.26 -9.28
C CYS A 294 -2.12 7.28 -10.06
N LEU A 295 -2.72 6.31 -10.75
CA LEU A 295 -2.02 5.27 -11.52
C LEU A 295 -1.52 5.69 -12.91
N ARG A 296 -1.99 6.84 -13.41
CA ARG A 296 -1.47 7.49 -14.63
C ARG A 296 0.00 7.84 -14.47
N ASN A 297 0.45 8.17 -13.26
CA ASN A 297 1.85 8.45 -13.00
C ASN A 297 2.65 7.13 -13.03
N GLU A 298 3.49 6.96 -14.04
CA GLU A 298 4.33 5.76 -14.20
C GLU A 298 5.35 5.59 -13.06
N GLY A 299 5.72 6.68 -12.39
CA GLY A 299 6.57 6.65 -11.19
C GLY A 299 5.89 6.02 -9.97
N VAL A 300 4.57 5.89 -9.97
CA VAL A 300 3.81 5.18 -8.92
C VAL A 300 3.80 3.68 -9.24
N SER A 301 4.48 2.89 -8.41
CA SER A 301 4.52 1.43 -8.57
C SER A 301 3.20 0.78 -8.17
N SER A 302 2.57 1.25 -7.08
CA SER A 302 1.27 0.79 -6.61
C SER A 302 0.51 1.87 -5.83
N VAL A 303 -0.82 1.79 -5.83
CA VAL A 303 -1.72 2.61 -5.01
C VAL A 303 -2.39 1.72 -3.96
N LEU A 304 -2.24 2.05 -2.67
CA LEU A 304 -2.91 1.35 -1.57
C LEU A 304 -4.35 1.84 -1.41
N LEU A 305 -5.29 0.94 -1.70
CA LEU A 305 -6.72 1.14 -1.50
C LEU A 305 -7.10 0.96 -0.04
N GLY A 306 -8.13 1.69 0.39
CA GLY A 306 -8.81 1.44 1.66
C GLY A 306 -10.31 1.32 1.41
N ALA A 307 -10.91 0.24 1.89
CA ALA A 307 -12.34 -0.03 1.78
C ALA A 307 -12.89 -0.48 3.13
N SER A 308 -14.12 -0.06 3.46
CA SER A 308 -14.84 -0.53 4.66
C SER A 308 -15.83 -1.65 4.38
N ASN A 309 -16.15 -1.91 3.11
CA ASN A 309 -17.06 -2.97 2.69
C ASN A 309 -16.69 -3.50 1.28
N PRO A 310 -17.18 -4.70 0.90
CA PRO A 310 -16.92 -5.31 -0.40
C PRO A 310 -17.25 -4.42 -1.60
N SER A 311 -18.41 -3.75 -1.58
CA SER A 311 -18.87 -2.94 -2.72
C SER A 311 -17.91 -1.80 -3.06
N GLN A 312 -17.39 -1.10 -2.05
CA GLN A 312 -16.35 -0.07 -2.24
C GLN A 312 -15.08 -0.64 -2.84
N LEU A 313 -14.66 -1.84 -2.42
CA LEU A 313 -13.45 -2.46 -2.96
C LEU A 313 -13.66 -2.85 -4.43
N THR A 314 -14.77 -3.49 -4.76
CA THR A 314 -15.12 -3.86 -6.14
C THR A 314 -15.21 -2.62 -7.04
N GLU A 315 -15.85 -1.55 -6.57
CA GLU A 315 -15.88 -0.26 -7.27
C GLU A 315 -14.46 0.26 -7.53
N ASN A 316 -13.63 0.34 -6.48
CA ASN A 316 -12.27 0.86 -6.57
C ASN A 316 -11.36 0.04 -7.50
N LEU A 317 -11.53 -1.29 -7.55
CA LEU A 317 -10.81 -2.17 -8.47
C LEU A 317 -11.16 -1.88 -9.94
N GLY A 318 -12.39 -1.43 -10.21
CA GLY A 318 -12.84 -0.98 -11.52
C GLY A 318 -12.04 0.21 -12.08
N ALA A 319 -11.28 0.94 -11.25
CA ALA A 319 -10.40 2.02 -11.69
C ALA A 319 -9.38 1.58 -12.76
N ILE A 320 -9.01 0.29 -12.80
CA ILE A 320 -8.11 -0.27 -13.82
C ILE A 320 -8.65 -0.02 -15.24
N GLN A 321 -9.97 -0.10 -15.42
CA GLN A 321 -10.64 0.10 -16.71
C GLN A 321 -10.69 1.58 -17.12
N VAL A 322 -10.48 2.50 -16.18
CA VAL A 322 -10.50 3.95 -16.41
C VAL A 322 -9.14 4.48 -16.82
N ILE A 323 -8.03 3.84 -16.39
CA ILE A 323 -6.66 4.23 -16.75
C ILE A 323 -6.49 4.55 -18.25
N PRO A 324 -6.87 3.67 -19.20
CA PRO A 324 -6.69 3.95 -20.63
C PRO A 324 -7.60 5.08 -21.16
N LYS A 325 -8.67 5.44 -20.43
CA LYS A 325 -9.60 6.50 -20.82
C LYS A 325 -9.09 7.90 -20.46
N ILE A 326 -8.11 8.02 -19.55
CA ILE A 326 -7.50 9.30 -19.16
C ILE A 326 -6.48 9.71 -20.23
N THR A 327 -6.97 10.30 -21.31
CA THR A 327 -6.12 10.87 -22.37
C THR A 327 -5.39 12.13 -21.89
N ALA A 328 -4.43 12.63 -22.68
CA ALA A 328 -3.74 13.88 -22.37
C ALA A 328 -4.71 15.08 -22.22
N GLY A 329 -5.78 15.11 -23.03
CA GLY A 329 -6.83 16.13 -22.93
C GLY A 329 -7.59 16.07 -21.60
N ILE A 330 -8.04 14.86 -21.20
CA ILE A 330 -8.69 14.66 -19.90
C ILE A 330 -7.73 14.99 -18.76
N ALA A 331 -6.47 14.59 -18.83
CA ALA A 331 -5.48 14.90 -17.80
C ALA A 331 -5.28 16.42 -17.65
N SER A 332 -5.26 17.17 -18.75
CA SER A 332 -5.18 18.64 -18.74
C SER A 332 -6.44 19.28 -18.14
N GLU A 333 -7.62 18.73 -18.44
CA GLU A 333 -8.90 19.19 -17.88
C GLU A 333 -8.93 18.98 -16.35
N LEU A 334 -8.48 17.81 -15.88
CA LEU A 334 -8.32 17.51 -14.45
C LEU A 334 -7.34 18.48 -13.78
N ASP A 335 -6.18 18.73 -14.40
CA ASP A 335 -5.18 19.66 -13.88
C ASP A 335 -5.72 21.10 -13.79
N HIS A 336 -6.53 21.52 -14.76
CA HIS A 336 -7.17 22.84 -14.78
C HIS A 336 -8.14 23.02 -13.61
N ILE A 337 -9.07 22.06 -13.40
CA ILE A 337 -10.03 22.11 -12.29
C ILE A 337 -9.31 22.06 -10.94
N LEU A 338 -8.30 21.18 -10.82
CA LEU A 338 -7.55 21.03 -9.58
C LEU A 338 -6.71 22.28 -9.27
N GLY A 339 -6.19 22.97 -10.28
CA GLY A 339 -5.46 24.24 -10.13
C GLY A 339 -4.26 24.16 -9.19
N ASN A 340 -3.68 22.97 -9.03
CA ASN A 340 -2.63 22.68 -8.06
C ASN A 340 -1.51 21.81 -8.64
N ARG A 341 -1.36 21.81 -9.97
CA ARG A 341 -0.28 21.10 -10.64
C ARG A 341 1.05 21.64 -10.11
N PRO A 342 1.90 20.80 -9.50
CA PRO A 342 3.13 21.28 -8.90
C PRO A 342 4.12 21.67 -10.00
N HIS A 343 4.84 22.77 -9.78
CA HIS A 343 5.85 23.26 -10.71
C HIS A 343 7.08 22.34 -10.68
N SER A 344 7.60 21.96 -11.85
CA SER A 344 8.88 21.27 -11.92
C SER A 344 10.00 22.31 -12.06
N LYS A 345 11.17 22.08 -11.45
CA LYS A 345 12.32 22.99 -11.62
C LYS A 345 12.77 23.14 -13.09
N ARG A 346 12.32 22.28 -14.01
CA ARG A 346 12.61 22.38 -15.45
C ARG A 346 11.83 23.51 -16.14
N ASP A 347 10.80 24.05 -15.50
CA ASP A 347 9.93 25.08 -16.08
C ASP A 347 10.51 26.51 -15.96
N TYR A 348 11.70 26.67 -15.35
CA TYR A 348 12.42 27.96 -15.21
C TYR A 348 13.40 28.27 -16.34
N HIS A 349 13.51 27.41 -17.36
CA HIS A 349 14.32 27.65 -18.55
C HIS A 349 13.43 28.05 -19.73
N HIS A 350 12.72 29.17 -19.61
CA HIS A 350 12.11 29.87 -20.74
C HIS A 350 12.27 31.38 -20.59
#